data_AF-A0A7X6I997-F1
#
_entry.id   AF-A0A7X6I997-F1
#
_cell.length_a   1.000
_cell.length_b   1.000
_cell.length_c   1.000
_cell.angle_alpha   90.00
_cell.angle_beta   90.00
_cell.angle_gamma   90.00
#
_symmetry.space_group_name_H-M   'P 1'
#
loop_
_entity.id
_entity.type
_entity.pdbx_description
1 polymer ?
#
loop_
_entity_poly.entity_id
_entity_poly.type
_entity_poly.pdbx_seq_one_letter_code
_entity_poly.pdbx_strand_id
1 'polypeptide(L)'
;MKGRSSILLWLIVFIAGLWFGGRLARWTETEPAFAQPSQAKAVRAEAFELVDKKGKLRAKLMMGKDEEPMLVVYDKNEKPAAAYGLNSEGPVQDFLGRILRP
;
A
#
# COMPACT_ATOMS: atom_id res chain seq x y z
N MET A 1 18.74 1.81 -72.69
CA MET A 1 17.63 1.72 -71.70
C MET A 1 18.17 1.58 -70.26
N LYS A 2 18.91 2.57 -69.72
CA LYS A 2 19.57 2.51 -68.40
C LYS A 2 18.85 3.29 -67.27
N GLY A 3 17.81 4.08 -67.58
CA GLY A 3 17.13 4.94 -66.58
C GLY A 3 15.98 4.28 -65.80
N ARG A 4 15.25 3.32 -66.39
CA ARG A 4 14.06 2.70 -65.75
C ARG A 4 14.42 1.73 -64.62
N SER A 5 15.54 1.01 -64.75
CA SER A 5 16.03 0.07 -63.73
C SER A 5 16.54 0.79 -62.48
N SER A 6 17.14 1.98 -62.63
CA SER A 6 17.62 2.76 -61.49
C SER A 6 16.47 3.31 -60.64
N ILE A 7 15.37 3.75 -61.27
CA ILE A 7 14.17 4.24 -60.56
C ILE A 7 13.52 3.11 -59.77
N LEU A 8 13.48 1.90 -60.32
CA LEU A 8 12.92 0.73 -59.64
C LEU A 8 13.74 0.37 -58.39
N LEU A 9 15.08 0.47 -58.46
CA LEU A 9 15.96 0.25 -57.31
C LEU A 9 15.75 1.31 -56.22
N TRP A 10 15.60 2.59 -56.59
CA TRP A 10 15.31 3.66 -55.63
C TRP A 10 13.95 3.50 -54.95
N LEU A 11 12.92 3.03 -55.68
CA LEU A 11 11.61 2.76 -55.09
C LEU A 11 11.65 1.61 -54.06
N ILE A 12 12.41 0.55 -54.33
CA ILE A 12 12.57 -0.58 -53.40
C ILE A 12 13.28 -0.13 -52.12
N VAL A 13 14.34 0.68 -52.24
CA VAL A 13 15.06 1.25 -51.07
C VAL A 13 14.14 2.15 -50.25
N PHE A 14 13.31 2.96 -50.90
CA PHE A 14 12.38 3.86 -50.22
C PHE A 14 11.29 3.10 -49.44
N ILE A 15 10.71 2.07 -50.07
CA ILE A 15 9.71 1.20 -49.43
C ILE A 15 10.34 0.44 -48.26
N ALA A 16 11.55 -0.10 -48.42
CA ALA A 16 12.27 -0.77 -47.35
C ALA A 16 12.56 0.18 -46.16
N GLY A 17 12.94 1.43 -46.44
CA GLY A 17 13.17 2.46 -45.42
C GLY A 17 11.91 2.85 -44.64
N LEU A 18 10.75 2.92 -45.30
CA LEU A 18 9.46 3.20 -44.63
C LEU A 18 9.00 2.03 -43.75
N TRP A 19 9.22 0.78 -44.18
CA TRP A 19 8.93 -0.40 -43.37
C TRP A 19 9.87 -0.54 -42.16
N PHE A 20 11.15 -0.16 -42.32
CA PHE A 20 12.12 -0.22 -41.22
C PHE A 20 11.95 0.95 -40.24
N GLY A 21 11.73 2.17 -40.74
CA GLY A 21 11.52 3.37 -39.92
C GLY A 21 10.20 3.35 -39.16
N GLY A 22 9.11 2.87 -39.76
CA GLY A 22 7.82 2.74 -39.07
C GLY A 22 7.81 1.66 -37.98
N ARG A 23 8.60 0.59 -38.14
CA ARG A 23 8.67 -0.50 -37.14
C ARG A 23 9.56 -0.17 -35.93
N LEU A 24 10.51 0.75 -36.09
CA LEU A 24 11.35 1.27 -34.99
C LEU A 24 10.60 2.29 -34.12
N ALA A 25 9.60 3.00 -34.64
CA ALA A 25 8.79 3.93 -33.85
C ALA A 25 8.02 3.24 -32.71
N ARG A 26 7.63 1.98 -32.91
CA ARG A 26 6.92 1.16 -31.90
C ARG A 26 7.84 0.56 -30.83
N TRP A 27 9.10 0.97 -30.76
CA TRP A 27 10.04 0.57 -29.70
C TRP A 27 10.29 1.69 -28.68
N THR A 28 9.85 2.91 -28.97
CA THR A 28 10.03 4.07 -28.09
C THR A 28 8.70 4.63 -27.57
N GLU A 29 7.61 3.88 -27.72
CA GLU A 29 6.42 4.08 -26.91
C GLU A 29 6.76 3.63 -25.48
N THR A 30 7.53 4.45 -24.78
CA THR A 30 7.48 4.49 -23.32
C THR A 30 6.05 4.83 -22.98
N GLU A 31 5.25 3.80 -22.71
CA GLU A 31 3.95 3.99 -22.09
C GLU A 31 4.18 4.86 -20.85
N PRO A 32 3.40 5.94 -20.66
CA PRO A 32 3.52 6.73 -19.45
C PRO A 32 3.33 5.78 -18.26
N ALA A 33 4.38 5.59 -17.48
CA ALA A 33 4.33 4.78 -16.27
C ALA A 33 3.48 5.53 -15.25
N PHE A 34 2.18 5.26 -15.25
CA PHE A 34 1.30 5.71 -14.18
C PHE A 34 1.70 4.98 -12.90
N ALA A 35 2.01 5.73 -11.85
CA ALA A 35 2.28 5.17 -10.54
C ALA A 35 1.07 4.32 -10.10
N GLN A 36 1.26 3.01 -10.04
CA GLN A 36 0.24 2.10 -9.54
C GLN A 36 0.03 2.43 -8.06
N PRO A 37 -1.22 2.56 -7.57
CA PRO A 37 -1.47 2.88 -6.18
C PRO A 37 -0.78 1.82 -5.32
N SER A 38 0.28 2.24 -4.62
CA SER A 38 1.02 1.41 -3.68
C SER A 38 0.01 0.86 -2.69
N GLN A 39 -0.34 -0.42 -2.82
CA GLN A 39 -1.23 -1.07 -1.85
C GLN A 39 -0.60 -0.90 -0.47
N ALA A 40 -1.38 -0.37 0.48
CA ALA A 40 -0.91 -0.17 1.84
C ALA A 40 -0.40 -1.51 2.38
N LYS A 41 0.89 -1.56 2.76
CA LYS A 41 1.51 -2.76 3.29
C LYS A 41 0.87 -3.09 4.64
N ALA A 42 0.27 -4.27 4.75
CA ALA A 42 -0.23 -4.76 6.02
C ALA A 42 0.94 -4.93 7.01
N VAL A 43 0.84 -4.28 8.18
CA VAL A 43 1.75 -4.48 9.30
C VAL A 43 1.13 -5.51 10.23
N ARG A 44 1.91 -6.52 10.61
CA ARG A 44 1.52 -7.54 11.61
C ARG A 44 2.40 -7.37 12.83
N ALA A 45 1.79 -7.30 14.00
CA ALA A 45 2.45 -7.15 15.28
C ALA A 45 1.58 -7.76 16.39
N GLU A 46 2.18 -8.14 17.51
CA GLU A 46 1.47 -8.58 18.71
C GLU A 46 0.76 -7.41 19.42
N ALA A 47 1.30 -6.20 19.26
CA ALA A 47 0.69 -4.98 19.74
C ALA A 47 1.03 -3.77 18.84
N PHE A 48 0.12 -2.82 18.80
CA PHE A 48 0.35 -1.48 18.24
C PHE A 48 0.21 -0.45 19.34
N GLU A 49 1.25 0.34 19.54
CA GLU A 49 1.29 1.40 20.56
C GLU A 49 1.29 2.77 19.90
N LEU A 50 0.29 3.58 20.24
CA LEU A 50 0.26 5.00 19.88
C LEU A 50 0.94 5.79 20.99
N VAL A 51 2.09 6.38 20.68
CA VAL A 51 2.82 7.27 21.58
C VAL A 51 2.72 8.72 21.12
N ASP A 52 2.68 9.66 22.06
CA ASP A 52 2.72 11.08 21.73
C ASP A 52 4.15 11.61 21.48
N LYS A 53 4.27 12.89 21.14
CA LYS A 53 5.58 13.55 20.89
C LYS A 53 6.53 13.53 22.09
N LYS A 54 6.03 13.30 23.30
CA LYS A 54 6.81 13.20 24.54
C LYS A 54 7.12 11.75 24.92
N GLY A 55 6.72 10.79 24.08
CA GLY A 55 6.90 9.36 24.32
C GLY A 55 5.86 8.73 25.26
N LYS A 56 4.79 9.46 25.63
CA LYS A 56 3.75 8.90 26.51
C LYS A 56 2.80 7.99 25.74
N LEU A 57 2.42 6.87 26.35
CA LEU A 57 1.45 5.95 25.76
C LEU A 57 0.04 6.57 25.75
N ARG A 58 -0.62 6.55 24.58
CA ARG A 58 -1.96 7.13 24.35
C ARG A 58 -3.00 6.09 24.00
N ALA A 59 -2.62 5.08 23.25
CA ALA A 59 -3.46 3.93 23.00
C ALA A 59 -2.63 2.68 22.75
N LYS A 60 -3.19 1.51 23.05
CA LYS A 60 -2.59 0.21 22.76
C LYS A 60 -3.65 -0.72 22.20
N LEU A 61 -3.39 -1.27 21.01
CA LEU A 61 -4.13 -2.38 20.42
C LEU A 61 -3.31 -3.65 20.66
N MET A 62 -3.86 -4.63 21.37
CA MET A 62 -3.15 -5.84 21.79
C MET A 62 -4.12 -7.01 22.01
N MET A 63 -3.58 -8.20 22.26
CA MET A 63 -4.33 -9.34 22.79
C MET A 63 -4.37 -9.29 24.32
N GLY A 64 -5.54 -9.48 24.92
CA GLY A 64 -5.74 -9.62 26.36
C GLY A 64 -5.37 -11.01 26.89
N LYS A 65 -5.58 -11.23 28.21
CA LYS A 65 -5.27 -12.51 28.87
C LYS A 65 -6.05 -13.70 28.29
N ASP A 66 -7.25 -13.45 27.80
CA ASP A 66 -8.17 -14.48 27.28
C ASP A 66 -8.06 -14.63 25.74
N GLU A 67 -6.95 -14.19 25.14
CA GLU A 67 -6.78 -14.11 23.67
C GLU A 67 -7.88 -13.27 22.97
N GLU A 68 -8.45 -12.32 23.70
CA GLU A 68 -9.43 -11.36 23.20
C GLU A 68 -8.73 -10.11 22.69
N PRO A 69 -9.02 -9.60 21.47
CA PRO A 69 -8.46 -8.35 20.98
C PRO A 69 -9.00 -7.17 21.81
N MET A 70 -8.10 -6.25 22.15
CA MET A 70 -8.36 -5.13 23.04
C MET A 70 -7.74 -3.84 22.55
N LEU A 71 -8.51 -2.75 22.61
CA LEU A 71 -8.03 -1.38 22.47
C LEU A 71 -8.16 -0.66 23.82
N VAL A 72 -7.02 -0.24 24.37
CA VAL A 72 -6.97 0.59 25.60
C VAL A 72 -6.54 2.00 25.22
N VAL A 73 -7.24 3.00 25.75
CA VAL A 73 -6.90 4.42 25.62
C VAL A 73 -6.49 4.96 26.99
N TYR A 74 -5.41 5.73 27.03
CA TYR A 74 -4.81 6.22 28.27
C TYR A 74 -4.98 7.74 28.42
N ASP A 75 -5.15 8.19 29.66
CA ASP A 75 -5.23 9.61 30.01
C ASP A 75 -3.85 10.31 29.97
N LYS A 76 -3.81 11.59 30.38
CA LYS A 76 -2.58 12.40 30.46
C LYS A 76 -1.51 11.84 31.42
N ASN A 77 -1.93 10.98 32.35
CA ASN A 77 -1.12 10.36 33.39
C ASN A 77 -0.86 8.86 33.09
N GLU A 78 -1.14 8.41 31.86
CA GLU A 78 -0.94 7.02 31.43
C GLU A 78 -1.81 6.01 32.21
N LYS A 79 -2.97 6.46 32.71
CA LYS A 79 -3.99 5.59 33.32
C LYS A 79 -5.02 5.19 32.27
N PRO A 80 -5.50 3.94 32.25
CA PRO A 80 -6.60 3.53 31.38
C PRO A 80 -7.82 4.43 31.58
N ALA A 81 -8.27 5.09 30.52
CA ALA A 81 -9.40 6.00 30.50
C ALA A 81 -10.60 5.42 29.73
N ALA A 82 -10.33 4.58 28.74
CA ALA A 82 -11.31 3.78 28.02
C ALA A 82 -10.68 2.46 27.61
N ALA A 83 -11.50 1.41 27.55
CA ALA A 83 -11.08 0.13 27.02
C ALA A 83 -12.24 -0.52 26.26
N TYR A 84 -11.93 -1.08 25.11
CA TYR A 84 -12.86 -1.81 24.26
C TYR A 84 -12.27 -3.20 24.03
N GLY A 85 -13.07 -4.23 24.32
CA GLY A 85 -12.73 -5.61 24.04
C GLY A 85 -13.79 -6.25 23.15
N LEU A 86 -13.39 -7.28 22.42
CA LEU A 86 -14.31 -8.14 21.69
C LEU A 86 -14.11 -9.57 22.18
N ASN A 87 -15.17 -10.18 22.71
CA ASN A 87 -15.17 -11.59 23.10
C ASN A 87 -16.08 -12.41 22.18
N SER A 88 -16.27 -13.68 22.50
CA SER A 88 -17.16 -14.58 21.75
C SER A 88 -18.63 -14.16 21.73
N GLU A 89 -19.06 -13.34 22.69
CA GLU A 89 -20.44 -12.85 22.81
C GLU A 89 -20.65 -11.48 22.14
N GLY A 90 -19.56 -10.76 21.82
CA GLY A 90 -19.59 -9.49 21.13
C GLY A 90 -18.76 -8.40 21.82
N PRO A 91 -19.09 -7.11 21.56
CA PRO A 91 -18.37 -5.99 22.16
C PRO A 91 -18.59 -5.94 23.67
N VAL A 92 -17.51 -5.89 24.44
CA VAL A 92 -17.56 -5.80 25.90
C VAL A 92 -17.56 -4.33 26.32
N GLN A 93 -18.64 -3.90 26.97
CA GLN A 93 -18.85 -2.49 27.35
C GLN A 93 -18.25 -2.13 28.72
N ASP A 94 -18.21 -3.05 29.69
CA ASP A 94 -17.59 -2.86 31.01
C ASP A 94 -16.15 -3.38 31.07
N PHE A 95 -15.37 -3.09 30.02
CA PHE A 95 -14.02 -3.63 29.92
C PHE A 95 -13.05 -2.95 30.90
N LEU A 96 -13.26 -1.66 31.19
CA LEU A 96 -12.45 -0.92 32.16
C LEU A 96 -12.48 -1.58 33.56
N GLY A 97 -13.66 -2.04 34.00
CA GLY A 97 -13.79 -2.77 35.27
C GLY A 97 -12.94 -4.05 35.30
N ARG A 98 -12.83 -4.77 34.18
CA ARG A 98 -12.00 -5.99 34.05
C ARG A 98 -10.49 -5.68 34.05
N ILE A 99 -10.05 -4.56 33.46
CA ILE A 99 -8.62 -4.19 33.46
C ILE A 99 -8.17 -3.64 34.81
N LEU A 100 -9.02 -2.83 35.46
CA LEU A 100 -8.66 -2.13 36.69
C LEU A 100 -8.79 -3.02 37.94
N ARG A 101 -9.45 -4.18 37.83
CA ARG A 101 -9.53 -5.19 38.90
C ARG A 101 -8.48 -6.29 38.60
N PRO A 102 -7.44 -6.43 39.44
CA PRO A 102 -6.38 -7.42 39.24
C PRO A 102 -6.86 -8.87 39.37
#